data_AF-A0A3N4RG49-F1
#
_entry.id   AF-A0A3N4RG49-F1
#
_cell.length_a   1.000
_cell.length_b   1.000
_cell.length_c   1.000
_cell.angle_alpha   90.00
_cell.angle_beta   90.00
_cell.angle_gamma   90.00
#
_symmetry.space_group_name_H-M   'P 1'
#
loop_
_entity.id
_entity.type
_entity.pdbx_description
1 polymer ?
#
loop_
_entity_poly.entity_id
_entity_poly.type
_entity_poly.pdbx_seq_one_letter_code
_entity_poly.pdbx_strand_id
1 'polypeptide(L)'
;MIRTRSRARSHARSRTALRAAAAAVALPATVAGLLVAGAGPASAAANAGPGFPAHYAAPYLETWNSPNTLADARNSGGLKYVTLAFVISDGSCNATFNGNTSITDAGWTNAINAHRAAGGDVIASFGGASGTELGQACTSVSTLQAQYKRVVDALNLTRIDLDVEGGALNDTAANDRRNQALAQLQQAQAAAGKRLDVNYTLPVSPSGLESNSISLLNNAKSRGLTVNAVNIMTMDYGSPMDMGQAAISAANGLHTQLGQIWTSKTSDQLWAMEGNTPMIGVNDTTSEVFSTANAQTLESFAASKGIQLLAFWAVGRDKACASTGTLSDSCSGTPQSAYQFSKTFNALTDGGSTPPPSGRTGQITGYGGKCVDVAAASSANGTAVQLYDCNGTAAQQWTVGTDGTVRALGKCLDLTSGGTANGTQAQLYDCNGTGAQQWQAQSNKTLVNPASGRCLDATGPSSANGTRLQVWDCFGGANQQWNLPA
;
A
#
# COMPACT_ATOMS: atom_id res chain seq x y z
N MET A 1 -11.16 -27.93 86.25
CA MET A 1 -10.23 -29.09 86.19
C MET A 1 -8.87 -28.53 85.79
N ILE A 2 -7.96 -28.29 86.76
CA ILE A 2 -6.95 -29.25 87.25
C ILE A 2 -5.96 -29.55 86.10
N ARG A 3 -4.65 -29.35 86.18
CA ARG A 3 -3.69 -28.89 87.20
C ARG A 3 -2.37 -28.72 86.42
N THR A 4 -1.75 -27.53 86.41
CA THR A 4 -0.55 -27.18 87.19
C THR A 4 0.75 -27.93 86.87
N ARG A 5 1.81 -27.12 86.63
CA ARG A 5 3.13 -27.14 87.34
C ARG A 5 4.08 -28.31 86.96
N SER A 6 5.41 -28.20 86.92
CA SER A 6 6.36 -27.21 87.47
C SER A 6 7.77 -27.81 87.45
N ARG A 7 8.80 -26.95 87.39
CA ARG A 7 10.16 -27.09 87.96
C ARG A 7 11.10 -28.09 87.28
N ALA A 8 12.42 -27.95 87.32
CA ALA A 8 13.36 -26.86 87.62
C ALA A 8 14.77 -27.48 87.62
N ARG A 9 15.80 -26.61 87.49
CA ARG A 9 17.17 -26.75 88.04
C ARG A 9 18.04 -27.85 87.37
N SER A 10 19.35 -27.72 87.22
CA SER A 10 20.33 -26.72 87.67
C SER A 10 21.72 -27.04 87.09
N HIS A 11 22.50 -25.99 86.85
CA HIS A 11 23.94 -25.81 87.10
C HIS A 11 24.97 -26.92 86.77
N ALA A 12 25.97 -26.56 85.94
CA ALA A 12 27.37 -26.31 86.34
C ALA A 12 28.18 -25.84 85.10
N ARG A 13 28.69 -24.61 85.03
CA ARG A 13 30.08 -24.19 85.37
C ARG A 13 31.17 -25.12 84.81
N SER A 14 31.92 -24.68 83.79
CA SER A 14 33.22 -23.98 83.95
C SER A 14 34.19 -24.16 82.76
N ARG A 15 34.92 -23.07 82.47
CA ARG A 15 36.29 -22.95 81.90
C ARG A 15 36.48 -22.98 80.37
N THR A 16 36.56 -21.76 79.84
CA THR A 16 37.59 -21.20 78.95
C THR A 16 38.77 -22.12 78.56
N ALA A 17 38.98 -22.28 77.24
CA ALA A 17 40.28 -22.15 76.58
C ALA A 17 40.10 -22.02 75.04
N LEU A 18 41.05 -21.32 74.43
CA LEU A 18 41.08 -20.76 73.08
C LEU A 18 41.32 -21.77 71.92
N ARG A 19 40.91 -21.32 70.72
CA ARG A 19 41.54 -21.46 69.37
C ARG A 19 41.19 -22.66 68.47
N ALA A 20 40.48 -22.28 67.38
CA ALA A 20 40.73 -22.55 65.96
C ALA A 20 40.78 -24.00 65.42
N ALA A 21 39.82 -24.36 64.54
CA ALA A 21 40.01 -24.37 63.07
C ALA A 21 38.99 -25.31 62.36
N ALA A 22 38.45 -24.80 61.25
CA ALA A 22 37.88 -25.46 60.07
C ALA A 22 36.89 -26.64 60.25
N ALA A 23 35.61 -26.35 60.01
CA ALA A 23 34.54 -27.35 59.89
C ALA A 23 34.50 -27.95 58.46
N ALA A 24 34.57 -29.27 58.38
CA ALA A 24 34.12 -30.05 57.22
C ALA A 24 33.32 -31.25 57.76
N VAL A 25 31.99 -31.19 57.63
CA VAL A 25 31.10 -32.35 57.87
C VAL A 25 30.02 -32.32 56.78
N ALA A 26 30.04 -33.37 55.97
CA ALA A 26 29.07 -33.70 54.93
C ALA A 26 27.74 -34.20 55.53
N LEU A 27 26.64 -34.08 54.77
CA LEU A 27 25.39 -34.86 54.85
C LEU A 27 24.39 -34.38 53.76
N PRO A 28 23.38 -35.18 53.38
CA PRO A 28 23.39 -36.26 52.39
C PRO A 28 22.73 -35.86 51.04
N ALA A 29 23.04 -36.59 49.97
CA ALA A 29 22.42 -36.40 48.65
C ALA A 29 20.96 -36.89 48.64
N THR A 30 20.00 -35.95 48.66
CA THR A 30 18.63 -36.19 48.21
C THR A 30 18.55 -35.88 46.71
N VAL A 31 18.47 -36.93 45.90
CA VAL A 31 18.14 -36.79 44.47
C VAL A 31 16.65 -36.46 44.36
N ALA A 32 16.33 -35.17 44.42
CA ALA A 32 15.05 -34.68 43.93
C ALA A 32 15.15 -34.63 42.40
N GLY A 33 14.62 -35.65 41.73
CA GLY A 33 14.47 -35.66 40.29
C GLY A 33 13.62 -34.46 39.86
N LEU A 34 14.25 -33.44 39.28
CA LEU A 34 13.56 -32.42 38.51
C LEU A 34 12.98 -33.13 37.29
N LEU A 35 11.66 -33.34 37.29
CA LEU A 35 10.91 -33.48 36.06
C LEU A 35 10.98 -32.12 35.35
N VAL A 36 12.04 -31.91 34.57
CA VAL A 36 12.04 -30.87 33.53
C VAL A 36 11.05 -31.36 32.49
N ALA A 37 9.79 -30.94 32.63
CA ALA A 37 8.87 -30.95 31.51
C ALA A 37 9.57 -30.19 30.38
N GLY A 38 9.88 -30.89 29.29
CA GLY A 38 10.54 -30.31 28.13
C GLY A 38 9.65 -29.23 27.52
N ALA A 39 9.81 -28.00 27.98
CA ALA A 39 9.57 -26.86 27.11
C ALA A 39 10.58 -27.04 25.97
N GLY A 40 10.09 -27.38 24.77
CA GLY A 40 10.90 -27.26 23.57
C GLY A 40 11.56 -25.89 23.54
N PRO A 41 12.76 -25.74 22.95
CA PRO A 41 13.45 -24.46 22.94
C PRO A 41 12.48 -23.39 22.43
N ALA A 42 12.21 -22.38 23.25
CA ALA A 42 11.47 -21.21 22.79
C ALA A 42 12.20 -20.71 21.55
N SER A 43 11.52 -20.65 20.40
CA SER A 43 12.11 -20.08 19.20
C SER A 43 12.60 -18.68 19.56
N ALA A 44 13.86 -18.38 19.26
CA ALA A 44 14.40 -17.06 19.45
C ALA A 44 13.57 -16.05 18.65
N ALA A 45 13.47 -14.81 19.14
CA ALA A 45 12.84 -13.74 18.38
C ALA A 45 13.51 -13.59 17.00
N ALA A 46 12.76 -13.11 16.01
CA ALA A 46 13.31 -12.80 14.71
C ALA A 46 14.41 -11.71 14.80
N ASN A 47 15.40 -11.78 13.93
CA ASN A 47 16.47 -10.79 13.80
C ASN A 47 15.89 -9.43 13.43
N ALA A 48 16.56 -8.34 13.82
CA ALA A 48 16.15 -7.00 13.40
C ALA A 48 16.21 -6.87 11.88
N GLY A 49 15.21 -6.22 11.29
CA GLY A 49 15.19 -5.91 9.86
C GLY A 49 15.92 -4.59 9.53
N PRO A 50 16.17 -4.34 8.23
CA PRO A 50 16.78 -3.10 7.76
C PRO A 50 15.84 -1.88 7.85
N GLY A 51 14.55 -2.07 8.17
CA GLY A 51 13.54 -1.03 8.16
C GLY A 51 12.97 -0.78 6.76
N PHE A 52 12.24 0.33 6.62
CA PHE A 52 11.48 0.64 5.41
C PHE A 52 11.91 2.00 4.82
N PRO A 53 11.94 2.14 3.48
CA PRO A 53 12.17 3.41 2.82
C PRO A 53 10.91 4.30 2.94
N ALA A 54 11.02 5.54 2.44
CA ALA A 54 9.91 6.49 2.45
C ALA A 54 8.73 6.04 1.56
N HIS A 55 9.02 5.35 0.46
CA HIS A 55 8.04 4.83 -0.50
C HIS A 55 8.32 3.36 -0.77
N TYR A 56 7.31 2.51 -0.65
CA TYR A 56 7.49 1.07 -0.79
C TYR A 56 6.20 0.36 -1.18
N ALA A 57 6.35 -0.79 -1.84
CA ALA A 57 5.31 -1.79 -1.97
C ALA A 57 5.43 -2.83 -0.85
N ALA A 58 4.33 -3.11 -0.14
CA ALA A 58 4.25 -4.21 0.83
C ALA A 58 2.92 -4.98 0.70
N PRO A 59 2.71 -5.75 -0.38
CA PRO A 59 1.49 -6.52 -0.60
C PRO A 59 1.19 -7.53 0.52
N TYR A 60 -0.09 -7.89 0.67
CA TYR A 60 -0.52 -8.85 1.69
C TYR A 60 -0.09 -10.26 1.30
N LEU A 61 0.57 -10.94 2.24
CA LEU A 61 1.01 -12.32 2.14
C LEU A 61 0.28 -13.16 3.19
N GLU A 62 -0.40 -14.19 2.72
CA GLU A 62 -1.29 -15.03 3.51
C GLU A 62 -0.49 -15.98 4.41
N THR A 63 -0.66 -15.87 5.73
CA THR A 63 0.09 -16.64 6.73
C THR A 63 -0.45 -18.04 6.99
N TRP A 64 -1.59 -18.37 6.40
CA TRP A 64 -2.10 -19.75 6.33
C TRP A 64 -1.45 -20.57 5.21
N ASN A 65 -0.69 -19.92 4.33
CA ASN A 65 0.16 -20.62 3.36
C ASN A 65 1.51 -21.02 3.99
N SER A 66 2.30 -21.80 3.25
CA SER A 66 3.66 -22.17 3.69
C SER A 66 4.54 -20.93 3.89
N PRO A 67 5.38 -20.85 4.93
CA PRO A 67 6.37 -19.76 5.08
C PRO A 67 7.31 -19.58 3.88
N ASN A 68 7.46 -20.61 3.02
CA ASN A 68 8.23 -20.54 1.78
C ASN A 68 7.67 -19.51 0.77
N THR A 69 6.38 -19.16 0.85
CA THR A 69 5.80 -18.13 -0.01
C THR A 69 6.48 -16.77 0.15
N LEU A 70 7.09 -16.50 1.30
CA LEU A 70 7.90 -15.30 1.52
C LEU A 70 9.15 -15.29 0.63
N ALA A 71 9.80 -16.45 0.48
CA ALA A 71 10.94 -16.59 -0.43
C ALA A 71 10.50 -16.47 -1.89
N ASP A 72 9.33 -17.02 -2.25
CA ASP A 72 8.78 -16.91 -3.60
C ASP A 72 8.40 -15.47 -3.96
N ALA A 73 7.75 -14.74 -3.04
CA ALA A 73 7.42 -13.33 -3.17
C ALA A 73 8.66 -12.48 -3.44
N ARG A 74 9.75 -12.73 -2.70
CA ARG A 74 11.04 -12.06 -2.90
C ARG A 74 11.68 -12.46 -4.24
N ASN A 75 11.84 -13.75 -4.50
CA ASN A 75 12.66 -14.24 -5.61
C ASN A 75 11.97 -14.08 -6.97
N SER A 76 10.64 -14.26 -7.03
CA SER A 76 9.86 -14.23 -8.27
C SER A 76 9.14 -12.90 -8.48
N GLY A 77 8.69 -12.27 -7.40
CA GLY A 77 8.00 -10.98 -7.43
C GLY A 77 8.90 -9.77 -7.19
N GLY A 78 10.14 -9.97 -6.71
CA GLY A 78 11.06 -8.88 -6.37
C GLY A 78 10.70 -8.13 -5.08
N LEU A 79 9.70 -8.61 -4.33
CA LEU A 79 9.17 -7.90 -3.17
C LEU A 79 10.19 -7.91 -2.03
N LYS A 80 10.70 -6.72 -1.67
CA LYS A 80 11.53 -6.52 -0.48
C LYS A 80 10.69 -6.36 0.78
N TYR A 81 9.46 -5.86 0.66
CA TYR A 81 8.58 -5.67 1.79
C TYR A 81 7.27 -6.41 1.55
N VAL A 82 6.70 -6.98 2.60
CA VAL A 82 5.40 -7.66 2.57
C VAL A 82 4.64 -7.40 3.87
N THR A 83 3.32 -7.55 3.80
CA THR A 83 2.43 -7.45 4.96
C THR A 83 1.88 -8.83 5.29
N LEU A 84 2.26 -9.39 6.44
CA LEU A 84 1.86 -10.73 6.88
C LEU A 84 0.41 -10.72 7.41
N ALA A 85 -0.48 -11.40 6.69
CA ALA A 85 -1.92 -11.43 6.90
C ALA A 85 -2.36 -12.78 7.49
N PHE A 86 -3.00 -12.88 8.65
CA PHE A 86 -3.25 -11.84 9.64
C PHE A 86 -2.82 -12.34 11.01
N VAL A 87 -2.62 -11.41 11.94
CA VAL A 87 -2.52 -11.68 13.36
C VAL A 87 -3.89 -11.46 14.00
N ILE A 88 -4.50 -12.53 14.49
CA ILE A 88 -5.84 -12.52 15.10
C ILE A 88 -5.84 -13.34 16.40
N SER A 89 -6.96 -13.27 17.13
CA SER A 89 -7.21 -14.06 18.33
C SER A 89 -7.38 -15.55 17.99
N ASP A 90 -6.88 -16.42 18.87
CA ASP A 90 -7.11 -17.87 18.84
C ASP A 90 -8.44 -18.31 19.51
N GLY A 91 -9.35 -17.36 19.75
CA GLY A 91 -10.54 -17.55 20.59
C GLY A 91 -10.35 -17.05 22.03
N SER A 92 -9.14 -16.64 22.40
CA SER A 92 -8.83 -15.94 23.66
C SER A 92 -8.06 -14.64 23.41
N CYS A 93 -7.73 -13.86 24.44
CA CYS A 93 -6.84 -12.69 24.29
C CYS A 93 -5.37 -13.14 24.08
N ASN A 94 -5.11 -13.82 22.97
CA ASN A 94 -3.82 -14.35 22.57
C ASN A 94 -3.61 -14.14 21.06
N ALA A 95 -2.57 -13.40 20.70
CA ALA A 95 -2.21 -13.13 19.31
C ALA A 95 -1.55 -14.35 18.65
N THR A 96 -2.05 -14.75 17.48
CA THR A 96 -1.52 -15.84 16.65
C THR A 96 -1.64 -15.48 15.17
N PHE A 97 -0.77 -16.04 14.33
CA PHE A 97 -0.98 -16.02 12.89
C PHE A 97 -2.22 -16.87 12.56
N ASN A 98 -3.13 -16.31 11.78
CA ASN A 98 -4.35 -16.97 11.30
C ASN A 98 -5.23 -17.60 12.42
N GLY A 99 -5.09 -17.14 13.67
CA GLY A 99 -5.89 -17.66 14.79
C GLY A 99 -5.46 -19.05 15.27
N ASN A 100 -4.41 -19.63 14.70
CA ASN A 100 -4.05 -21.03 14.94
C ASN A 100 -2.55 -21.33 14.96
N THR A 101 -1.70 -20.40 14.53
CA THR A 101 -0.25 -20.59 14.43
C THR A 101 0.46 -19.64 15.37
N SER A 102 1.35 -20.16 16.23
CA SER A 102 2.08 -19.31 17.19
C SER A 102 2.84 -18.19 16.47
N ILE A 103 2.86 -16.98 17.04
CA ILE A 103 3.67 -15.88 16.51
C ILE A 103 5.18 -16.17 16.58
N THR A 104 5.59 -17.13 17.42
CA THR A 104 6.97 -17.62 17.54
C THR A 104 7.16 -18.94 16.78
N ASP A 105 6.32 -19.23 15.78
CA ASP A 105 6.52 -20.40 14.93
C ASP A 105 7.90 -20.36 14.28
N ALA A 106 8.63 -21.49 14.34
CA ALA A 106 10.01 -21.56 13.88
C ALA A 106 10.11 -21.43 12.36
N GLY A 107 9.12 -21.92 11.60
CA GLY A 107 9.06 -21.79 10.15
C GLY A 107 8.93 -20.34 9.72
N TRP A 108 7.97 -19.62 10.29
CA TRP A 108 7.79 -18.17 10.06
C TRP A 108 8.99 -17.35 10.53
N THR A 109 9.52 -17.64 11.72
CA THR A 109 10.72 -16.96 12.24
C THR A 109 11.91 -17.12 11.29
N ASN A 110 12.16 -18.33 10.81
CA ASN A 110 13.25 -18.60 9.87
C ASN A 110 13.04 -17.93 8.51
N ALA A 111 11.81 -17.96 7.99
CA ALA A 111 11.48 -17.29 6.73
C ALA A 111 11.70 -15.77 6.83
N ILE A 112 11.23 -15.13 7.89
CA ILE A 112 11.42 -13.69 8.14
C ILE A 112 12.92 -13.36 8.27
N ASN A 113 13.68 -14.18 9.01
CA ASN A 113 15.13 -14.00 9.14
C ASN A 113 15.84 -14.11 7.80
N ALA A 114 15.48 -15.09 6.96
CA ALA A 114 16.03 -15.25 5.62
C ALA A 114 15.64 -14.08 4.69
N HIS A 115 14.43 -13.54 4.85
CA HIS A 115 13.96 -12.37 4.11
C HIS A 115 14.77 -11.11 4.48
N ARG A 116 14.97 -10.88 5.77
CA ARG A 116 15.79 -9.78 6.29
C ARG A 116 17.26 -9.89 5.92
N ALA A 117 17.82 -11.10 5.92
CA ALA A 117 19.18 -11.35 5.46
C ALA A 117 19.35 -11.02 3.96
N ALA A 118 18.28 -11.06 3.17
CA ALA A 118 18.26 -10.64 1.77
C ALA A 118 17.93 -9.14 1.57
N GLY A 119 17.89 -8.35 2.65
CA GLY A 119 17.63 -6.91 2.61
C GLY A 119 16.16 -6.51 2.58
N GLY A 120 15.24 -7.44 2.84
CA GLY A 120 13.82 -7.16 2.97
C GLY A 120 13.36 -6.93 4.42
N ASP A 121 12.10 -6.56 4.62
CA ASP A 121 11.47 -6.51 5.94
C ASP A 121 9.97 -6.86 5.86
N VAL A 122 9.32 -7.00 7.01
CA VAL A 122 7.91 -7.42 7.10
C VAL A 122 7.09 -6.51 8.00
N ILE A 123 5.82 -6.35 7.67
CA ILE A 123 4.78 -5.75 8.51
C ILE A 123 3.91 -6.90 9.02
N ALA A 124 3.49 -6.89 10.29
CA ALA A 124 2.42 -7.77 10.75
C ALA A 124 1.10 -6.98 10.72
N SER A 125 0.11 -7.50 9.99
CA SER A 125 -1.24 -6.92 9.95
C SER A 125 -2.16 -7.63 10.93
N PHE A 126 -2.83 -6.87 11.79
CA PHE A 126 -3.79 -7.37 12.76
C PHE A 126 -5.23 -7.14 12.27
N GLY A 127 -6.08 -8.15 12.39
CA GLY A 127 -7.49 -8.07 11.99
C GLY A 127 -7.77 -8.73 10.64
N GLY A 128 -8.31 -7.96 9.70
CA GLY A 128 -8.84 -8.43 8.42
C GLY A 128 -10.32 -8.84 8.47
N ALA A 129 -10.89 -9.18 7.32
CA ALA A 129 -12.32 -9.44 7.14
C ALA A 129 -12.88 -10.65 7.92
N SER A 130 -12.03 -11.54 8.44
CA SER A 130 -12.44 -12.79 9.09
C SER A 130 -11.64 -13.11 10.34
N GLY A 131 -12.26 -13.88 11.24
CA GLY A 131 -11.70 -14.21 12.56
C GLY A 131 -12.07 -13.19 13.63
N THR A 132 -11.44 -13.30 14.79
CA THR A 132 -11.68 -12.39 15.92
C THR A 132 -10.52 -11.43 16.07
N GLU A 133 -10.77 -10.14 15.85
CA GLU A 133 -9.76 -9.09 16.02
C GLU A 133 -9.36 -8.93 17.50
N LEU A 134 -8.09 -8.62 17.77
CA LEU A 134 -7.56 -8.58 19.14
C LEU A 134 -8.20 -7.50 20.03
N GLY A 135 -8.51 -6.33 19.49
CA GLY A 135 -9.26 -5.28 20.17
C GLY A 135 -10.66 -5.71 20.62
N GLN A 136 -11.28 -6.67 19.93
CA GLN A 136 -12.53 -7.31 20.36
C GLN A 136 -12.30 -8.44 21.37
N ALA A 137 -11.23 -9.24 21.22
CA ALA A 137 -10.92 -10.36 22.12
C ALA A 137 -10.36 -9.92 23.49
N CYS A 138 -9.57 -8.86 23.52
CA CYS A 138 -8.92 -8.35 24.73
C CYS A 138 -9.76 -7.24 25.37
N THR A 139 -10.21 -7.48 26.61
CA THR A 139 -11.18 -6.59 27.28
C THR A 139 -10.55 -5.40 28.01
N SER A 140 -9.23 -5.35 28.16
CA SER A 140 -8.52 -4.22 28.77
C SER A 140 -7.42 -3.66 27.87
N VAL A 141 -7.11 -2.37 28.06
CA VAL A 141 -6.01 -1.70 27.35
C VAL A 141 -4.67 -2.41 27.62
N SER A 142 -4.42 -2.81 28.87
CA SER A 142 -3.16 -3.45 29.27
C SER A 142 -2.95 -4.83 28.65
N THR A 143 -3.99 -5.68 28.58
CA THR A 143 -3.87 -7.01 27.97
C THR A 143 -3.73 -6.91 26.46
N LEU A 144 -4.45 -5.98 25.82
CA LEU A 144 -4.30 -5.71 24.40
C LEU A 144 -2.90 -5.18 24.06
N GLN A 145 -2.40 -4.21 24.82
CA GLN A 145 -1.04 -3.67 24.66
C GLN A 145 0.00 -4.79 24.82
N ALA A 146 -0.17 -5.68 25.80
CA ALA A 146 0.75 -6.80 26.01
C ALA A 146 0.79 -7.76 24.81
N GLN A 147 -0.36 -8.02 24.15
CA GLN A 147 -0.40 -8.84 22.94
C GLN A 147 0.26 -8.14 21.75
N TYR A 148 -0.01 -6.85 21.51
CA TYR A 148 0.70 -6.10 20.47
C TYR A 148 2.21 -6.08 20.72
N LYS A 149 2.63 -5.84 21.96
CA LYS A 149 4.05 -5.86 22.33
C LYS A 149 4.68 -7.23 22.10
N ARG A 150 3.99 -8.32 22.46
CA ARG A 150 4.48 -9.69 22.25
C ARG A 150 4.77 -9.96 20.78
N VAL A 151 3.89 -9.55 19.87
CA VAL A 151 4.09 -9.72 18.43
C VAL A 151 5.24 -8.85 17.93
N VAL A 152 5.27 -7.57 18.32
CA VAL A 152 6.35 -6.64 17.96
C VAL A 152 7.71 -7.15 18.42
N ASP A 153 7.82 -7.67 19.64
CA ASP A 153 9.07 -8.20 20.18
C ASP A 153 9.46 -9.52 19.51
N ALA A 154 8.51 -10.45 19.36
CA ALA A 154 8.77 -11.78 18.79
C ALA A 154 9.25 -11.70 17.33
N LEU A 155 8.67 -10.78 16.55
CA LEU A 155 9.00 -10.58 15.15
C LEU A 155 9.96 -9.39 14.94
N ASN A 156 10.40 -8.74 16.02
CA ASN A 156 11.29 -7.58 16.02
C ASN A 156 10.89 -6.50 15.00
N LEU A 157 9.61 -6.11 15.05
CA LEU A 157 8.97 -5.23 14.08
C LEU A 157 9.25 -3.76 14.40
N THR A 158 9.48 -2.97 13.34
CA THR A 158 9.47 -1.51 13.41
C THR A 158 8.16 -0.91 12.90
N ARG A 159 7.28 -1.75 12.33
CA ARG A 159 6.01 -1.34 11.72
C ARG A 159 4.95 -2.42 11.89
N ILE A 160 3.74 -2.00 12.24
CA ILE A 160 2.55 -2.85 12.30
C ILE A 160 1.42 -2.21 11.50
N ASP A 161 0.49 -3.04 11.06
CA ASP A 161 -0.73 -2.63 10.36
C ASP A 161 -1.97 -3.10 11.13
N LEU A 162 -2.99 -2.25 11.21
CA LEU A 162 -4.27 -2.56 11.82
C LEU A 162 -5.31 -2.54 10.72
N ASP A 163 -5.65 -3.72 10.22
CA ASP A 163 -6.71 -3.92 9.24
C ASP A 163 -8.05 -4.07 9.96
N VAL A 164 -8.78 -2.96 10.05
CA VAL A 164 -9.97 -2.84 10.91
C VAL A 164 -11.21 -2.72 10.04
N GLU A 165 -11.97 -3.81 9.97
CA GLU A 165 -13.09 -3.95 9.05
C GLU A 165 -14.40 -4.33 9.76
N GLY A 166 -15.52 -4.20 9.03
CA GLY A 166 -16.82 -4.74 9.42
C GLY A 166 -17.22 -4.49 10.88
N GLY A 167 -17.51 -5.58 11.61
CA GLY A 167 -17.93 -5.52 13.00
C GLY A 167 -16.88 -4.94 13.95
N ALA A 168 -15.58 -5.17 13.69
CA ALA A 168 -14.50 -4.62 14.50
C ALA A 168 -14.38 -3.11 14.35
N LEU A 169 -14.61 -2.59 13.14
CA LEU A 169 -14.62 -1.15 12.87
C LEU A 169 -15.82 -0.44 13.53
N ASN A 170 -16.96 -1.11 13.62
CA ASN A 170 -18.17 -0.56 14.25
C ASN A 170 -18.14 -0.61 15.79
N ASP A 171 -17.24 -1.41 16.38
CA ASP A 171 -17.07 -1.48 17.84
C ASP A 171 -16.22 -0.31 18.36
N THR A 172 -16.91 0.79 18.69
CA THR A 172 -16.26 2.02 19.19
C THR A 172 -15.50 1.82 20.51
N ALA A 173 -15.91 0.87 21.36
CA ALA A 173 -15.22 0.58 22.60
C ALA A 173 -13.92 -0.20 22.35
N ALA A 174 -13.95 -1.17 21.42
CA ALA A 174 -12.74 -1.84 20.95
C ALA A 174 -11.79 -0.87 20.25
N ASN A 175 -12.30 0.04 19.42
CA ASN A 175 -11.52 1.08 18.75
C ASN A 175 -10.78 1.99 19.74
N ASP A 176 -11.48 2.49 20.77
CA ASP A 176 -10.88 3.33 21.80
C ASP A 176 -9.80 2.57 22.59
N ARG A 177 -10.08 1.31 22.96
CA ARG A 177 -9.12 0.44 23.64
C ARG A 177 -7.88 0.19 22.78
N ARG A 178 -8.06 -0.10 21.49
CA ARG A 178 -6.99 -0.33 20.51
C ARG A 178 -6.09 0.89 20.41
N ASN A 179 -6.67 2.07 20.25
CA ASN A 179 -5.93 3.32 20.09
C ASN A 179 -5.16 3.70 21.36
N GLN A 180 -5.75 3.51 22.54
CA GLN A 180 -5.04 3.68 23.82
C GLN A 180 -3.87 2.70 23.97
N ALA A 181 -4.08 1.42 23.66
CA ALA A 181 -3.05 0.39 23.77
C ALA A 181 -1.87 0.66 22.83
N LEU A 182 -2.16 1.05 21.58
CA LEU A 182 -1.14 1.39 20.58
C LEU A 182 -0.38 2.67 20.96
N ALA A 183 -1.05 3.70 21.48
CA ALA A 183 -0.39 4.92 21.93
C ALA A 183 0.58 4.64 23.09
N GLN A 184 0.14 3.84 24.07
CA GLN A 184 1.00 3.41 25.18
C GLN A 184 2.17 2.53 24.70
N LEU A 185 1.94 1.65 23.72
CA LEU A 185 3.00 0.84 23.13
C LEU A 185 4.04 1.70 22.39
N GLN A 186 3.60 2.67 21.57
CA GLN A 186 4.52 3.60 20.89
C GLN A 186 5.37 4.39 21.90
N GLN A 187 4.75 4.90 22.97
CA GLN A 187 5.48 5.59 24.05
C GLN A 187 6.50 4.68 24.74
N ALA A 188 6.12 3.43 25.03
CA ALA A 188 7.03 2.45 25.65
C ALA A 188 8.21 2.08 24.73
N GLN A 189 7.96 1.91 23.42
CA GLN A 189 9.04 1.67 22.44
C GLN A 189 9.96 2.89 22.34
N ALA A 190 9.41 4.10 22.26
CA ALA A 190 10.19 5.34 22.21
C ALA A 190 11.07 5.53 23.45
N ALA A 191 10.53 5.25 24.65
CA ALA A 191 11.29 5.27 25.90
C ALA A 191 12.43 4.23 25.93
N ALA A 192 12.29 3.13 25.18
CA ALA A 192 13.33 2.13 24.96
C ALA A 192 14.28 2.45 23.80
N GLY A 193 14.19 3.66 23.20
CA GLY A 193 15.00 4.07 22.05
C GLY A 193 14.64 3.37 20.74
N LYS A 194 13.43 2.78 20.66
CA LYS A 194 12.93 2.06 19.49
C LYS A 194 11.82 2.85 18.80
N ARG A 195 11.73 2.73 17.48
CA ARG A 195 10.64 3.27 16.66
C ARG A 195 9.61 2.17 16.39
N LEU A 196 8.33 2.52 16.53
CA LEU A 196 7.21 1.67 16.09
C LEU A 196 6.22 2.52 15.28
N ASP A 197 6.17 2.27 13.99
CA ASP A 197 5.19 2.85 13.09
C ASP A 197 3.89 2.06 13.13
N VAL A 198 2.76 2.77 13.14
CA VAL A 198 1.43 2.18 13.19
C VAL A 198 0.66 2.61 11.95
N ASN A 199 0.31 1.66 11.10
CA ASN A 199 -0.54 1.85 9.94
C ASN A 199 -1.98 1.42 10.27
N TYR A 200 -2.96 2.06 9.65
CA TYR A 200 -4.34 1.56 9.61
C TYR A 200 -4.69 1.19 8.18
N THR A 201 -5.23 -0.01 7.99
CA THR A 201 -5.87 -0.43 6.75
C THR A 201 -7.38 -0.40 6.93
N LEU A 202 -8.08 0.36 6.10
CA LEU A 202 -9.48 0.71 6.31
C LEU A 202 -10.31 0.63 5.02
N PRO A 203 -11.61 0.26 5.12
CA PRO A 203 -12.51 0.26 3.98
C PRO A 203 -12.76 1.70 3.50
N VAL A 204 -12.97 1.84 2.19
CA VAL A 204 -13.08 3.13 1.52
C VAL A 204 -14.14 3.10 0.43
N SER A 205 -14.75 4.25 0.16
CA SER A 205 -15.52 4.48 -1.06
C SER A 205 -14.66 5.25 -2.09
N PRO A 206 -15.09 5.39 -3.36
CA PRO A 206 -14.42 6.27 -4.31
C PRO A 206 -14.39 7.76 -3.88
N SER A 207 -15.17 8.13 -2.86
CA SER A 207 -15.18 9.48 -2.28
C SER A 207 -14.32 9.64 -1.01
N GLY A 208 -13.64 8.58 -0.57
CA GLY A 208 -12.85 8.55 0.66
C GLY A 208 -13.45 7.64 1.74
N LEU A 209 -12.92 7.76 2.95
CA LEU A 209 -13.29 6.95 4.12
C LEU A 209 -14.73 7.22 4.58
N GLU A 210 -15.35 6.18 5.11
CA GLU A 210 -16.63 6.26 5.80
C GLU A 210 -16.52 6.89 7.20
N SER A 211 -17.66 7.27 7.78
CA SER A 211 -17.72 8.03 9.04
C SER A 211 -17.17 7.26 10.25
N ASN A 212 -17.31 5.94 10.29
CA ASN A 212 -16.74 5.07 11.33
C ASN A 212 -15.19 5.02 11.24
N SER A 213 -14.62 4.92 10.05
CA SER A 213 -13.17 5.04 9.79
C SER A 213 -12.63 6.41 10.21
N ILE A 214 -13.33 7.49 9.86
CA ILE A 214 -12.97 8.84 10.30
C ILE A 214 -13.06 8.98 11.82
N SER A 215 -14.05 8.36 12.46
CA SER A 215 -14.19 8.38 13.92
C SER A 215 -13.05 7.62 14.62
N LEU A 216 -12.65 6.47 14.09
CA LEU A 216 -11.49 5.70 14.56
C LEU A 216 -10.19 6.52 14.48
N LEU A 217 -9.93 7.21 13.36
CA LEU A 217 -8.73 8.03 13.19
C LEU A 217 -8.74 9.28 14.08
N ASN A 218 -9.88 9.95 14.25
CA ASN A 218 -10.01 11.05 15.20
C ASN A 218 -9.79 10.59 16.65
N ASN A 219 -10.27 9.39 17.00
CA ASN A 219 -9.99 8.78 18.29
C ASN A 219 -8.49 8.48 18.45
N ALA A 220 -7.81 7.93 17.43
CA ALA A 220 -6.37 7.71 17.46
C ALA A 220 -5.61 9.01 17.74
N LYS A 221 -5.94 10.10 17.02
CA LYS A 221 -5.38 11.43 17.25
C LYS A 221 -5.63 11.91 18.69
N SER A 222 -6.84 11.76 19.22
CA SER A 222 -7.18 12.24 20.57
C SER A 222 -6.52 11.44 21.69
N ARG A 223 -6.14 10.18 21.43
CA ARG A 223 -5.34 9.34 22.36
C ARG A 223 -3.83 9.56 22.24
N GLY A 224 -3.39 10.46 21.35
CA GLY A 224 -1.97 10.74 21.13
C GLY A 224 -1.24 9.63 20.38
N LEU A 225 -1.97 8.77 19.66
CA LEU A 225 -1.36 7.78 18.77
C LEU A 225 -0.78 8.49 17.54
N THR A 226 0.50 8.23 17.24
CA THR A 226 1.11 8.71 16.00
C THR A 226 0.84 7.71 14.89
N VAL A 227 -0.13 8.04 14.03
CA VAL A 227 -0.43 7.25 12.83
C VAL A 227 0.64 7.51 11.78
N ASN A 228 1.30 6.46 11.32
CA ASN A 228 2.33 6.52 10.27
C ASN A 228 1.71 6.56 8.87
N ALA A 229 0.75 5.68 8.60
CA ALA A 229 0.02 5.66 7.34
C ALA A 229 -1.45 5.27 7.52
N VAL A 230 -2.32 5.77 6.65
CA VAL A 230 -3.68 5.32 6.45
C VAL A 230 -3.76 4.70 5.06
N ASN A 231 -3.81 3.37 5.04
CA ASN A 231 -3.88 2.54 3.87
C ASN A 231 -5.36 2.23 3.55
N ILE A 232 -5.82 2.58 2.36
CA ILE A 232 -7.23 2.38 1.98
C ILE A 232 -7.40 1.14 1.12
N MET A 233 -8.39 0.31 1.45
CA MET A 233 -8.77 -0.86 0.67
C MET A 233 -9.64 -0.44 -0.51
N THR A 234 -9.02 -0.14 -1.65
CA THR A 234 -9.70 0.33 -2.87
C THR A 234 -10.26 -0.83 -3.67
N MET A 235 -11.23 -1.51 -3.08
CA MET A 235 -11.81 -2.76 -3.54
C MET A 235 -13.28 -2.84 -3.12
N ASP A 236 -14.05 -3.66 -3.83
CA ASP A 236 -15.40 -4.10 -3.44
C ASP A 236 -16.39 -2.95 -3.19
N TYR A 237 -16.46 -2.04 -4.16
CA TYR A 237 -17.32 -0.86 -4.11
C TYR A 237 -18.82 -1.19 -4.28
N GLY A 238 -19.13 -2.41 -4.74
CA GLY A 238 -20.48 -2.93 -4.95
C GLY A 238 -21.12 -2.50 -6.28
N SER A 239 -20.39 -1.85 -7.19
CA SER A 239 -20.92 -1.39 -8.49
C SER A 239 -19.84 -1.38 -9.57
N PRO A 240 -20.16 -1.78 -10.83
CA PRO A 240 -19.18 -1.76 -11.92
C PRO A 240 -18.59 -0.37 -12.15
N MET A 241 -17.27 -0.26 -12.15
CA MET A 241 -16.54 0.98 -12.42
C MET A 241 -15.12 0.73 -12.92
N ASP A 242 -14.45 1.80 -13.38
CA ASP A 242 -13.00 1.77 -13.62
C ASP A 242 -12.28 1.73 -12.27
N MET A 243 -11.79 0.54 -11.90
CA MET A 243 -11.16 0.31 -10.60
C MET A 243 -9.88 1.13 -10.39
N GLY A 244 -9.15 1.47 -11.46
CA GLY A 244 -7.96 2.31 -11.34
C GLY A 244 -8.32 3.76 -11.02
N GLN A 245 -9.31 4.31 -11.73
CA GLN A 245 -9.81 5.68 -11.44
C GLN A 245 -10.54 5.76 -10.10
N ALA A 246 -11.25 4.71 -9.71
CA ALA A 246 -11.89 4.62 -8.39
C ALA A 246 -10.85 4.65 -7.27
N ALA A 247 -9.76 3.90 -7.39
CA ALA A 247 -8.67 3.90 -6.42
C ALA A 247 -7.99 5.28 -6.30
N ILE A 248 -7.76 5.97 -7.43
CA ILE A 248 -7.23 7.34 -7.45
C ILE A 248 -8.23 8.32 -6.81
N SER A 249 -9.52 8.19 -7.11
CA SER A 249 -10.57 9.06 -6.54
C SER A 249 -10.64 8.89 -5.03
N ALA A 250 -10.60 7.64 -4.55
CA ALA A 250 -10.57 7.31 -3.14
C ALA A 250 -9.34 7.91 -2.42
N ALA A 251 -8.16 7.85 -3.04
CA ALA A 251 -6.94 8.47 -2.51
C ALA A 251 -7.07 10.00 -2.41
N ASN A 252 -7.60 10.69 -3.43
CA ASN A 252 -7.85 12.13 -3.35
C ASN A 252 -8.89 12.50 -2.27
N GLY A 253 -9.93 11.67 -2.09
CA GLY A 253 -10.90 11.81 -1.01
C GLY A 253 -10.24 11.66 0.37
N LEU A 254 -9.44 10.60 0.54
CA LEU A 254 -8.64 10.35 1.73
C LEU A 254 -7.73 11.55 2.03
N HIS A 255 -6.98 12.05 1.05
CA HIS A 255 -6.10 13.21 1.20
C HIS A 255 -6.79 14.41 1.86
N THR A 256 -7.98 14.73 1.35
CA THR A 256 -8.81 15.81 1.88
C THR A 256 -9.21 15.56 3.33
N GLN A 257 -9.63 14.33 3.64
CA GLN A 257 -10.03 13.93 4.98
C GLN A 257 -8.84 13.91 5.96
N LEU A 258 -7.67 13.46 5.54
CA LEU A 258 -6.45 13.51 6.34
C LEU A 258 -6.08 14.96 6.66
N GLY A 259 -6.25 15.89 5.73
CA GLY A 259 -6.05 17.33 5.97
C GLY A 259 -7.03 17.94 6.98
N GLN A 260 -8.23 17.37 7.11
CA GLN A 260 -9.20 17.75 8.15
C GLN A 260 -8.83 17.17 9.52
N ILE A 261 -8.29 15.95 9.58
CA ILE A 261 -7.88 15.31 10.83
C ILE A 261 -6.54 15.89 11.32
N TRP A 262 -5.52 15.99 10.47
CA TRP A 262 -4.18 16.47 10.81
C TRP A 262 -3.88 17.84 10.17
N THR A 263 -4.61 18.85 10.60
CA THR A 263 -4.59 20.23 10.06
C THR A 263 -3.23 20.94 10.08
N SER A 264 -2.24 20.44 10.80
CA SER A 264 -0.90 21.01 10.85
C SER A 264 0.06 20.46 9.79
N LYS A 265 -0.35 19.47 9.00
CA LYS A 265 0.48 18.82 7.97
C LYS A 265 0.34 19.50 6.63
N THR A 266 1.43 19.54 5.87
CA THR A 266 1.41 19.97 4.45
C THR A 266 0.77 18.91 3.56
N SER A 267 0.38 19.27 2.34
CA SER A 267 -0.14 18.29 1.36
C SER A 267 0.86 17.15 1.12
N ASP A 268 2.14 17.43 0.89
CA ASP A 268 3.16 16.38 0.71
C ASP A 268 3.27 15.44 1.93
N GLN A 269 3.15 15.98 3.15
CA GLN A 269 3.15 15.16 4.37
C GLN A 269 1.88 14.31 4.50
N LEU A 270 0.74 14.76 3.96
CA LEU A 270 -0.49 13.99 3.93
C LEU A 270 -0.40 12.86 2.90
N TRP A 271 0.12 13.13 1.68
CA TRP A 271 0.38 12.07 0.70
C TRP A 271 1.37 11.03 1.23
N ALA A 272 2.43 11.48 1.91
CA ALA A 272 3.39 10.60 2.58
C ALA A 272 2.79 9.86 3.80
N MET A 273 1.52 10.10 4.17
CA MET A 273 0.77 9.31 5.14
C MET A 273 -0.25 8.38 4.47
N GLU A 274 -0.37 8.36 3.15
CA GLU A 274 -1.34 7.52 2.47
C GLU A 274 -0.75 6.17 2.08
N GLY A 275 -1.61 5.16 2.08
CA GLY A 275 -1.40 3.88 1.41
C GLY A 275 -2.62 3.51 0.56
N ASN A 276 -2.42 2.66 -0.45
CA ASN A 276 -3.50 2.20 -1.31
C ASN A 276 -3.38 0.70 -1.58
N THR A 277 -4.46 -0.03 -1.33
CA THR A 277 -4.54 -1.50 -1.41
C THR A 277 -5.75 -1.92 -2.23
N PRO A 278 -5.61 -2.11 -3.54
CA PRO A 278 -6.63 -2.80 -4.34
C PRO A 278 -6.63 -4.31 -4.10
N MET A 279 -7.73 -4.96 -4.43
CA MET A 279 -7.78 -6.41 -4.65
C MET A 279 -7.47 -6.64 -6.13
N ILE A 280 -6.44 -7.43 -6.44
CA ILE A 280 -5.97 -7.58 -7.83
C ILE A 280 -6.89 -8.48 -8.66
N GLY A 281 -7.09 -8.17 -9.94
CA GLY A 281 -7.98 -8.93 -10.80
C GLY A 281 -9.44 -8.90 -10.35
N VAL A 282 -10.14 -10.03 -10.40
CA VAL A 282 -11.56 -10.14 -10.06
C VAL A 282 -11.76 -10.00 -8.57
N ASN A 283 -12.64 -9.07 -8.20
CA ASN A 283 -13.04 -8.75 -6.83
C ASN A 283 -14.21 -9.63 -6.34
N ASP A 284 -14.59 -9.50 -5.07
CA ASP A 284 -15.73 -10.21 -4.49
C ASP A 284 -17.03 -9.85 -5.20
N THR A 285 -17.16 -8.56 -5.56
CA THR A 285 -18.13 -8.12 -6.57
C THR A 285 -17.56 -8.45 -7.96
N THR A 286 -17.90 -9.61 -8.52
CA THR A 286 -17.27 -10.14 -9.76
C THR A 286 -17.32 -9.24 -11.01
N SER A 287 -18.16 -8.20 -11.04
CA SER A 287 -18.15 -7.17 -12.08
C SER A 287 -17.03 -6.13 -11.91
N GLU A 288 -16.39 -6.08 -10.76
CA GLU A 288 -15.22 -5.27 -10.46
C GLU A 288 -13.97 -6.07 -10.77
N VAL A 289 -13.13 -5.52 -11.64
CA VAL A 289 -11.87 -6.16 -12.05
C VAL A 289 -10.75 -5.12 -12.03
N PHE A 290 -9.84 -5.23 -11.08
CA PHE A 290 -8.61 -4.43 -11.04
C PHE A 290 -7.55 -5.05 -11.95
N SER A 291 -7.47 -4.58 -13.18
CA SER A 291 -6.54 -5.11 -14.19
C SER A 291 -5.08 -4.70 -13.95
N THR A 292 -4.14 -5.35 -14.66
CA THR A 292 -2.73 -4.96 -14.66
C THR A 292 -2.50 -3.54 -15.20
N ALA A 293 -3.38 -3.04 -16.08
CA ALA A 293 -3.37 -1.64 -16.51
C ALA A 293 -3.82 -0.68 -15.39
N ASN A 294 -4.79 -1.08 -14.57
CA ASN A 294 -5.17 -0.30 -13.38
C ASN A 294 -4.02 -0.24 -12.37
N ALA A 295 -3.27 -1.34 -12.20
CA ALA A 295 -2.08 -1.35 -11.36
C ALA A 295 -1.03 -0.34 -11.81
N GLN A 296 -0.74 -0.28 -13.12
CA GLN A 296 0.21 0.69 -13.64
C GLN A 296 -0.27 2.13 -13.42
N THR A 297 -1.56 2.39 -13.65
CA THR A 297 -2.19 3.69 -13.42
C THR A 297 -2.08 4.12 -11.95
N LEU A 298 -2.38 3.23 -11.02
CA LEU A 298 -2.33 3.51 -9.58
C LEU A 298 -0.89 3.70 -9.09
N GLU A 299 0.04 2.85 -9.53
CA GLU A 299 1.45 2.98 -9.17
C GLU A 299 2.00 4.34 -9.59
N SER A 300 1.74 4.74 -10.83
CA SER A 300 2.27 5.99 -11.35
C SER A 300 1.63 7.22 -10.69
N PHE A 301 0.34 7.13 -10.34
CA PHE A 301 -0.30 8.14 -9.49
C PHE A 301 0.40 8.22 -8.13
N ALA A 302 0.60 7.09 -7.44
CA ALA A 302 1.24 7.04 -6.14
C ALA A 302 2.66 7.62 -6.16
N ALA A 303 3.47 7.24 -7.16
CA ALA A 303 4.81 7.80 -7.37
C ALA A 303 4.76 9.33 -7.59
N SER A 304 3.80 9.83 -8.40
CA SER A 304 3.66 11.26 -8.69
C SER A 304 3.27 12.11 -7.48
N LYS A 305 2.56 11.51 -6.50
CA LYS A 305 2.09 12.18 -5.29
C LYS A 305 3.02 11.99 -4.09
N GLY A 306 3.95 11.04 -4.16
CA GLY A 306 4.75 10.64 -3.01
C GLY A 306 3.93 9.86 -1.97
N ILE A 307 2.99 9.01 -2.43
CA ILE A 307 2.28 8.08 -1.56
C ILE A 307 3.27 7.11 -0.92
N GLN A 308 3.08 6.81 0.37
CA GLN A 308 4.03 6.03 1.15
C GLN A 308 4.00 4.54 0.78
N LEU A 309 2.80 3.99 0.65
CA LEU A 309 2.57 2.55 0.59
C LEU A 309 1.67 2.18 -0.60
N LEU A 310 2.12 1.23 -1.42
CA LEU A 310 1.22 0.41 -2.22
C LEU A 310 1.21 -1.01 -1.67
N ALA A 311 0.03 -1.59 -1.55
CA ALA A 311 -0.12 -3.01 -1.26
C ALA A 311 -1.23 -3.56 -2.15
N PHE A 312 -1.48 -4.87 -2.09
CA PHE A 312 -2.66 -5.43 -2.71
C PHE A 312 -3.08 -6.71 -2.00
N TRP A 313 -4.35 -7.06 -2.16
CA TRP A 313 -4.89 -8.37 -1.82
C TRP A 313 -4.88 -9.29 -3.06
N ALA A 314 -4.04 -10.31 -3.15
CA ALA A 314 -2.93 -10.70 -2.27
C ALA A 314 -1.84 -11.41 -3.09
N VAL A 315 -0.66 -11.66 -2.49
CA VAL A 315 0.49 -12.30 -3.18
C VAL A 315 0.11 -13.66 -3.76
N GLY A 316 -0.65 -14.49 -3.03
CA GLY A 316 -1.11 -15.80 -3.51
C GLY A 316 -1.98 -15.71 -4.79
N ARG A 317 -2.60 -14.55 -5.03
CA ARG A 317 -3.48 -14.28 -6.18
C ARG A 317 -2.73 -13.76 -7.41
N ASP A 318 -1.45 -13.41 -7.31
CA ASP A 318 -0.70 -12.72 -8.38
C ASP A 318 -0.20 -13.67 -9.48
N LYS A 319 -1.16 -14.35 -10.12
CA LYS A 319 -1.00 -15.16 -11.33
C LYS A 319 -2.34 -15.28 -12.04
N ALA A 320 -2.31 -15.50 -13.35
CA ALA A 320 -3.52 -15.72 -14.13
C ALA A 320 -4.26 -17.00 -13.67
N CYS A 321 -5.58 -16.95 -13.67
CA CYS A 321 -6.40 -18.16 -13.56
C CYS A 321 -6.43 -18.93 -14.88
N ALA A 322 -6.88 -20.19 -14.84
CA ALA A 322 -7.13 -20.99 -16.05
C ALA A 322 -8.18 -20.33 -16.97
N SER A 323 -9.16 -19.64 -16.37
CA SER A 323 -10.21 -18.91 -17.08
C SER A 323 -10.27 -17.46 -16.58
N THR A 324 -10.30 -16.50 -17.51
CA THR A 324 -10.50 -15.08 -17.19
C THR A 324 -11.90 -14.85 -16.63
N GLY A 325 -12.04 -13.91 -15.68
CA GLY A 325 -13.29 -13.63 -14.97
C GLY A 325 -13.56 -14.54 -13.76
N THR A 326 -12.61 -15.40 -13.39
CA THR A 326 -12.76 -16.29 -12.23
C THR A 326 -12.33 -15.57 -10.94
N LEU A 327 -13.25 -15.45 -9.97
CA LEU A 327 -12.89 -15.11 -8.59
C LEU A 327 -12.17 -16.29 -7.93
N SER A 328 -11.00 -16.04 -7.34
CA SER A 328 -10.21 -17.05 -6.65
C SER A 328 -9.26 -16.43 -5.62
N ASP A 329 -8.99 -17.17 -4.55
CA ASP A 329 -7.96 -16.86 -3.55
C ASP A 329 -6.55 -17.22 -4.03
N SER A 330 -6.44 -17.95 -5.14
CA SER A 330 -5.16 -18.49 -5.62
C SER A 330 -4.76 -17.99 -7.00
N CYS A 331 -5.57 -17.14 -7.63
CA CYS A 331 -5.26 -16.50 -8.91
C CYS A 331 -6.17 -15.28 -9.09
N SER A 332 -5.77 -14.34 -9.93
CA SER A 332 -6.42 -13.03 -10.03
C SER A 332 -7.64 -13.02 -10.94
N GLY A 333 -7.79 -14.01 -11.83
CA GLY A 333 -8.88 -14.02 -12.80
C GLY A 333 -8.74 -12.98 -13.92
N THR A 334 -7.60 -12.30 -14.04
CA THR A 334 -7.30 -11.37 -15.14
C THR A 334 -6.08 -11.84 -15.95
N PRO A 335 -5.97 -11.52 -17.25
CA PRO A 335 -4.78 -11.87 -18.03
C PRO A 335 -3.53 -11.18 -17.46
N GLN A 336 -2.53 -11.99 -17.08
CA GLN A 336 -1.27 -11.51 -16.55
C GLN A 336 -0.17 -12.57 -16.64
N SER A 337 1.08 -12.14 -16.51
CA SER A 337 2.19 -13.03 -16.14
C SER A 337 2.23 -13.27 -14.62
N ALA A 338 2.96 -14.30 -14.19
CA ALA A 338 3.17 -14.56 -12.76
C ALA A 338 3.94 -13.39 -12.10
N TYR A 339 3.45 -12.96 -10.94
CA TYR A 339 3.97 -11.84 -10.16
C TYR A 339 3.95 -10.48 -10.87
N GLN A 340 3.02 -10.27 -11.81
CA GLN A 340 2.97 -9.03 -12.57
C GLN A 340 2.57 -7.84 -11.70
N PHE A 341 1.57 -8.00 -10.83
CA PHE A 341 1.15 -6.93 -9.93
C PHE A 341 2.25 -6.58 -8.91
N SER A 342 2.93 -7.59 -8.37
CA SER A 342 4.10 -7.45 -7.51
C SER A 342 5.17 -6.58 -8.16
N LYS A 343 5.56 -6.92 -9.41
CA LYS A 343 6.60 -6.17 -10.15
C LYS A 343 6.16 -4.74 -10.45
N THR A 344 4.90 -4.54 -10.85
CA THR A 344 4.37 -3.19 -11.09
C THR A 344 4.43 -2.35 -9.83
N PHE A 345 3.88 -2.79 -8.71
CA PHE A 345 3.88 -1.97 -7.48
C PHE A 345 5.28 -1.81 -6.88
N ASN A 346 6.16 -2.81 -7.03
CA ASN A 346 7.53 -2.71 -6.51
C ASN A 346 8.38 -1.62 -7.20
N ALA A 347 7.94 -1.08 -8.34
CA ALA A 347 8.54 0.12 -8.95
C ALA A 347 8.58 1.30 -7.96
N LEU A 348 7.55 1.45 -7.11
CA LEU A 348 7.53 2.45 -6.04
C LEU A 348 8.68 2.27 -5.04
N THR A 349 9.06 1.02 -4.75
CA THR A 349 10.09 0.67 -3.78
C THR A 349 11.50 0.99 -4.25
N ASP A 350 11.81 0.66 -5.50
CA ASP A 350 13.19 0.67 -5.98
C ASP A 350 13.68 2.09 -6.33
N GLY A 351 12.82 3.12 -6.20
CA GLY A 351 13.08 4.47 -6.73
C GLY A 351 13.18 4.49 -8.26
N GLY A 352 13.23 3.29 -8.87
CA GLY A 352 12.79 2.98 -10.20
C GLY A 352 11.29 3.18 -10.29
N SER A 353 10.87 4.44 -10.19
CA SER A 353 10.03 4.89 -11.28
C SER A 353 10.79 4.50 -12.56
N THR A 354 10.41 3.36 -13.16
CA THR A 354 9.94 3.54 -14.52
C THR A 354 8.96 4.68 -14.35
N PRO A 355 9.21 5.86 -14.95
CA PRO A 355 8.07 6.72 -15.24
C PRO A 355 7.00 5.78 -15.82
N PRO A 356 5.70 6.11 -15.76
CA PRO A 356 4.77 5.38 -16.61
C PRO A 356 5.40 5.31 -18.04
N PRO A 357 4.92 4.50 -18.98
CA PRO A 357 4.89 5.05 -20.32
C PRO A 357 4.10 6.37 -20.17
N SER A 358 4.77 7.46 -19.82
CA SER A 358 4.25 8.77 -19.51
C SER A 358 3.98 9.33 -20.87
N GLY A 359 3.02 8.72 -21.53
CA GLY A 359 3.10 8.50 -22.95
C GLY A 359 4.43 8.01 -23.51
N ARG A 360 4.34 7.47 -24.70
CA ARG A 360 5.40 7.63 -25.69
C ARG A 360 5.59 9.12 -25.97
N THR A 361 6.83 9.59 -25.85
CA THR A 361 7.21 10.99 -26.08
C THR A 361 8.07 11.09 -27.32
N GLY A 362 7.70 11.98 -28.23
CA GLY A 362 8.44 12.22 -29.46
C GLY A 362 7.61 13.02 -30.45
N GLN A 363 8.09 13.09 -31.68
CA GLN A 363 7.36 13.76 -32.76
C GLN A 363 6.12 12.96 -33.16
N ILE A 364 5.00 13.67 -33.30
CA ILE A 364 3.82 13.15 -34.01
C ILE A 364 3.93 13.63 -35.45
N THR A 365 4.06 12.69 -36.39
CA THR A 365 4.15 13.01 -37.84
C THR A 365 2.84 12.68 -38.54
N GLY A 366 2.51 13.39 -39.60
CA GLY A 366 1.28 13.14 -40.34
C GLY A 366 1.33 13.68 -41.77
N TYR A 367 0.32 14.45 -42.13
CA TYR A 367 0.10 14.92 -43.49
C TYR A 367 1.34 15.59 -44.09
N GLY A 368 1.74 15.16 -45.29
CA GLY A 368 2.94 15.68 -45.98
C GLY A 368 4.27 15.37 -45.29
N GLY A 369 4.32 14.42 -44.36
CA GLY A 369 5.52 14.10 -43.59
C GLY A 369 5.89 15.15 -42.53
N LYS A 370 4.98 16.08 -42.25
CA LYS A 370 5.19 17.16 -41.28
C LYS A 370 4.87 16.75 -39.86
N CYS A 371 5.35 17.53 -38.91
CA CYS A 371 5.16 17.33 -37.49
C CYS A 371 4.00 18.19 -36.96
N VAL A 372 3.28 17.65 -35.98
CA VAL A 372 2.39 18.44 -35.12
C VAL A 372 3.26 19.38 -34.27
N ASP A 373 2.98 20.67 -34.35
CA ASP A 373 3.86 21.74 -33.89
C ASP A 373 3.09 22.77 -33.07
N VAL A 374 3.65 23.22 -31.95
CA VAL A 374 3.15 24.38 -31.21
C VAL A 374 3.74 25.65 -31.83
N ALA A 375 2.88 26.49 -32.40
CA ALA A 375 3.31 27.68 -33.13
C ALA A 375 4.25 28.57 -32.31
N ALA A 376 5.40 28.87 -32.90
CA ALA A 376 6.46 29.68 -32.29
C ALA A 376 6.98 29.18 -30.93
N ALA A 377 6.78 27.90 -30.60
CA ALA A 377 7.09 27.32 -29.29
C ALA A 377 6.47 28.08 -28.10
N SER A 378 5.37 28.80 -28.34
CA SER A 378 4.69 29.59 -27.31
C SER A 378 3.93 28.66 -26.35
N SER A 379 4.22 28.77 -25.06
CA SER A 379 3.48 28.09 -24.00
C SER A 379 2.28 28.89 -23.49
N ALA A 380 1.79 29.91 -24.21
CA ALA A 380 0.58 30.63 -23.82
C ALA A 380 -0.67 29.79 -24.11
N ASN A 381 -1.69 29.88 -23.25
CA ASN A 381 -2.99 29.25 -23.51
C ASN A 381 -3.62 29.82 -24.79
N GLY A 382 -4.20 28.94 -25.60
CA GLY A 382 -4.75 29.29 -26.91
C GLY A 382 -3.71 29.34 -28.03
N THR A 383 -2.44 28.99 -27.76
CA THR A 383 -1.42 28.91 -28.83
C THR A 383 -1.85 27.91 -29.89
N ALA A 384 -1.68 28.27 -31.15
CA ALA A 384 -2.03 27.43 -32.28
C ALA A 384 -1.20 26.14 -32.32
N VAL A 385 -1.87 25.01 -32.50
CA VAL A 385 -1.27 23.73 -32.94
C VAL A 385 -1.38 23.59 -34.47
N GLN A 386 -0.25 23.43 -35.14
CA GLN A 386 -0.14 23.51 -36.60
C GLN A 386 0.69 22.36 -37.16
N LEU A 387 0.76 22.26 -38.48
CA LEU A 387 1.80 21.51 -39.18
C LEU A 387 3.03 22.38 -39.38
N TYR A 388 4.20 21.81 -39.14
CA TYR A 388 5.47 22.43 -39.48
C TYR A 388 6.49 21.36 -39.90
N ASP A 389 7.52 21.78 -40.63
CA ASP A 389 8.66 20.91 -40.90
C ASP A 389 9.25 20.37 -39.59
N CYS A 390 9.51 19.07 -39.59
CA CYS A 390 10.08 18.40 -38.43
C CYS A 390 11.48 18.97 -38.14
N ASN A 391 11.62 19.67 -37.01
CA ASN A 391 12.82 20.41 -36.62
C ASN A 391 13.37 19.96 -35.25
N GLY A 392 12.71 19.01 -34.58
CA GLY A 392 13.18 18.39 -33.33
C GLY A 392 13.09 19.28 -32.09
N THR A 393 12.60 20.51 -32.21
CA THR A 393 12.45 21.44 -31.08
C THR A 393 11.40 20.96 -30.08
N ALA A 394 11.41 21.50 -28.87
CA ALA A 394 10.43 21.19 -27.82
C ALA A 394 8.97 21.47 -28.25
N ALA A 395 8.75 22.35 -29.24
CA ALA A 395 7.43 22.62 -29.82
C ALA A 395 6.83 21.42 -30.57
N GLN A 396 7.64 20.42 -30.91
CA GLN A 396 7.25 19.21 -31.63
C GLN A 396 7.43 17.94 -30.80
N GLN A 397 7.87 18.07 -29.54
CA GLN A 397 7.96 16.94 -28.63
C GLN A 397 6.64 16.78 -27.90
N TRP A 398 5.87 15.81 -28.36
CA TRP A 398 4.56 15.49 -27.80
C TRP A 398 4.62 14.22 -26.98
N THR A 399 4.00 14.26 -25.82
CA THR A 399 3.76 13.12 -24.96
C THR A 399 2.34 12.61 -25.18
N VAL A 400 2.18 11.40 -25.70
CA VAL A 400 0.86 10.76 -25.90
C VAL A 400 0.52 9.97 -24.64
N GLY A 401 -0.08 10.63 -23.65
CA GLY A 401 -0.36 10.08 -22.33
C GLY A 401 -1.26 8.85 -22.36
N THR A 402 -1.01 7.91 -21.45
CA THR A 402 -1.89 6.77 -21.19
C THR A 402 -3.23 7.17 -20.57
N ASP A 403 -3.33 8.40 -20.06
CA ASP A 403 -4.55 9.04 -19.56
C ASP A 403 -5.41 9.72 -20.64
N GLY A 404 -5.12 9.43 -21.91
CA GLY A 404 -5.84 9.95 -23.06
C GLY A 404 -5.49 11.39 -23.44
N THR A 405 -4.60 12.06 -22.70
CA THR A 405 -4.16 13.41 -23.08
C THR A 405 -2.97 13.37 -24.05
N VAL A 406 -2.83 14.39 -24.89
CA VAL A 406 -1.65 14.60 -25.74
C VAL A 406 -1.01 15.92 -25.32
N ARG A 407 0.26 15.92 -24.91
CA ARG A 407 0.87 17.05 -24.19
C ARG A 407 2.13 17.57 -24.85
N ALA A 408 2.32 18.89 -24.86
CA ALA A 408 3.58 19.53 -25.24
C ALA A 408 3.79 20.78 -24.38
N LEU A 409 5.06 21.13 -24.12
CA LEU A 409 5.42 22.33 -23.34
C LEU A 409 4.68 22.46 -21.98
N GLY A 410 4.40 21.33 -21.33
CA GLY A 410 3.69 21.27 -20.05
C GLY A 410 2.18 21.50 -20.12
N LYS A 411 1.58 21.46 -21.32
CA LYS A 411 0.16 21.72 -21.58
C LYS A 411 -0.47 20.67 -22.47
N CYS A 412 -1.79 20.69 -22.59
CA CYS A 412 -2.58 19.70 -23.32
C CYS A 412 -3.01 20.19 -24.71
N LEU A 413 -3.08 19.26 -25.67
CA LEU A 413 -3.76 19.41 -26.96
C LEU A 413 -5.26 19.49 -26.69
N ASP A 414 -5.85 20.62 -27.02
CA ASP A 414 -7.18 21.05 -26.58
C ASP A 414 -8.00 21.53 -27.78
N LEU A 415 -9.33 21.36 -27.72
CA LEU A 415 -10.25 21.95 -28.69
C LEU A 415 -10.72 23.31 -28.19
N THR A 416 -10.52 24.36 -29.00
CA THR A 416 -10.85 25.74 -28.60
C THR A 416 -12.28 25.84 -28.06
N SER A 417 -12.39 26.36 -26.83
CA SER A 417 -13.66 26.53 -26.10
C SER A 417 -14.46 25.23 -25.89
N GLY A 418 -13.81 24.07 -25.98
CA GLY A 418 -14.48 22.76 -25.93
C GLY A 418 -15.42 22.50 -27.11
N GLY A 419 -15.21 23.20 -28.23
CA GLY A 419 -16.06 23.04 -29.42
C GLY A 419 -16.01 21.62 -29.98
N THR A 420 -17.15 21.14 -30.47
CA THR A 420 -17.28 19.77 -31.00
C THR A 420 -17.60 19.73 -32.49
N ALA A 421 -17.86 20.86 -33.15
CA ALA A 421 -18.23 20.93 -34.56
C ALA A 421 -17.02 20.79 -35.50
N ASN A 422 -17.27 20.36 -36.74
CA ASN A 422 -16.27 20.39 -37.82
C ASN A 422 -15.64 21.78 -37.94
N GLY A 423 -14.31 21.81 -38.04
CA GLY A 423 -13.55 23.05 -38.14
C GLY A 423 -13.17 23.68 -36.79
N THR A 424 -13.60 23.10 -35.66
CA THR A 424 -13.10 23.53 -34.34
C THR A 424 -11.59 23.36 -34.30
N GLN A 425 -10.88 24.44 -33.98
CA GLN A 425 -9.43 24.48 -34.02
C GLN A 425 -8.81 23.79 -32.80
N ALA A 426 -7.69 23.11 -33.02
CA ALA A 426 -6.85 22.60 -31.95
C ALA A 426 -5.91 23.70 -31.44
N GLN A 427 -5.70 23.72 -30.13
CA GLN A 427 -4.84 24.69 -29.44
C GLN A 427 -4.05 24.01 -28.32
N LEU A 428 -3.05 24.72 -27.82
CA LEU A 428 -2.36 24.37 -26.58
C LEU A 428 -3.04 25.09 -25.41
N TYR A 429 -3.43 24.34 -24.38
CA TYR A 429 -4.10 24.90 -23.20
C TYR A 429 -3.70 24.17 -21.92
N ASP A 430 -3.81 24.85 -20.78
CA ASP A 430 -3.64 24.21 -19.46
C ASP A 430 -4.48 22.93 -19.35
N CYS A 431 -3.85 21.87 -18.87
CA CYS A 431 -4.54 20.61 -18.64
C CYS A 431 -5.61 20.81 -17.55
N ASN A 432 -6.87 20.65 -17.92
CA ASN A 432 -8.05 21.00 -17.10
C ASN A 432 -9.02 19.82 -16.93
N GLY A 433 -8.68 18.65 -17.46
CA GLY A 433 -9.44 17.41 -17.27
C GLY A 433 -10.74 17.31 -18.09
N THR A 434 -11.01 18.27 -18.97
CA THR A 434 -12.22 18.24 -19.82
C THR A 434 -12.09 17.27 -20.99
N GLY A 435 -13.23 16.84 -21.54
CA GLY A 435 -13.27 16.00 -22.74
C GLY A 435 -12.64 16.64 -23.99
N ALA A 436 -12.46 17.96 -24.01
CA ALA A 436 -11.77 18.68 -25.09
C ALA A 436 -10.27 18.32 -25.19
N GLN A 437 -9.70 17.73 -24.13
CA GLN A 437 -8.28 17.39 -24.01
C GLN A 437 -7.99 15.90 -24.13
N GLN A 438 -9.03 15.12 -24.45
CA GLN A 438 -8.98 13.67 -24.53
C GLN A 438 -8.89 13.21 -25.98
N TRP A 439 -8.03 12.23 -26.24
CA TRP A 439 -7.67 11.76 -27.57
C TRP A 439 -7.43 10.26 -27.57
N GLN A 440 -8.01 9.56 -28.53
CA GLN A 440 -7.93 8.11 -28.69
C GLN A 440 -7.31 7.78 -30.04
N ALA A 441 -6.14 7.14 -30.00
CA ALA A 441 -5.47 6.63 -31.18
C ALA A 441 -6.21 5.38 -31.70
N GLN A 442 -6.49 5.36 -33.01
CA GLN A 442 -7.18 4.25 -33.68
C GLN A 442 -6.21 3.42 -34.52
N SER A 443 -6.59 2.18 -34.85
CA SER A 443 -5.78 1.26 -35.66
C SER A 443 -5.54 1.77 -37.09
N ASN A 444 -6.43 2.61 -37.62
CA ASN A 444 -6.30 3.29 -38.92
C ASN A 444 -5.46 4.58 -38.84
N LYS A 445 -4.74 4.79 -37.74
CA LYS A 445 -3.88 5.96 -37.45
C LYS A 445 -4.63 7.28 -37.26
N THR A 446 -5.95 7.29 -37.15
CA THR A 446 -6.65 8.51 -36.75
C THR A 446 -6.49 8.76 -35.24
N LEU A 447 -6.59 10.03 -34.84
CA LEU A 447 -6.63 10.45 -33.45
C LEU A 447 -7.99 11.08 -33.17
N VAL A 448 -8.86 10.35 -32.49
CA VAL A 448 -10.26 10.73 -32.25
C VAL A 448 -10.37 11.49 -30.94
N ASN A 449 -11.04 12.64 -30.93
CA ASN A 449 -11.47 13.27 -29.69
C ASN A 449 -12.86 12.70 -29.30
N PRO A 450 -12.99 11.96 -28.17
CA PRO A 450 -14.24 11.26 -27.84
C PRO A 450 -15.42 12.19 -27.55
N ALA A 451 -15.15 13.40 -27.03
CA ALA A 451 -16.20 14.37 -26.72
C ALA A 451 -16.87 14.94 -27.99
N SER A 452 -16.10 15.08 -29.08
CA SER A 452 -16.62 15.54 -30.38
C SER A 452 -17.02 14.39 -31.31
N GLY A 453 -16.49 13.18 -31.11
CA GLY A 453 -16.61 12.05 -32.03
C GLY A 453 -15.85 12.24 -33.35
N ARG A 454 -14.93 13.22 -33.40
CA ARG A 454 -14.22 13.67 -34.62
C ARG A 454 -12.73 13.43 -34.54
N CYS A 455 -12.07 13.44 -35.69
CA CYS A 455 -10.66 13.14 -35.85
C CYS A 455 -9.83 14.42 -35.95
N LEU A 456 -8.62 14.41 -35.37
CA LEU A 456 -7.61 15.45 -35.60
C LEU A 456 -7.28 15.49 -37.09
N ASP A 457 -7.38 16.68 -37.69
CA ASP A 457 -7.42 16.92 -39.12
C ASP A 457 -6.54 18.12 -39.49
N ALA A 458 -5.71 17.99 -40.52
CA ALA A 458 -5.01 19.13 -41.11
C ALA A 458 -5.94 19.89 -42.07
N THR A 459 -6.20 21.16 -41.76
CA THR A 459 -7.18 21.98 -42.47
C THR A 459 -6.87 22.11 -43.96
N GLY A 460 -7.91 22.01 -44.80
CA GLY A 460 -7.82 22.31 -46.23
C GLY A 460 -6.93 21.33 -47.00
N PRO A 461 -6.89 20.05 -46.60
CA PRO A 461 -5.79 19.10 -46.81
C PRO A 461 -4.47 19.75 -47.27
N SER A 462 -3.94 20.68 -46.46
CA SER A 462 -2.76 21.46 -46.83
C SER A 462 -1.54 20.99 -46.06
N SER A 463 -0.47 20.67 -46.77
CA SER A 463 0.84 20.36 -46.20
C SER A 463 1.77 21.57 -46.21
N ALA A 464 1.26 22.80 -46.16
CA ALA A 464 2.09 23.99 -45.95
C ALA A 464 2.52 24.12 -44.48
N ASN A 465 3.66 24.76 -44.22
CA ASN A 465 4.03 25.17 -42.86
C ASN A 465 3.01 26.20 -42.35
N GLY A 466 2.55 26.01 -41.12
CA GLY A 466 1.53 26.86 -40.51
C GLY A 466 0.09 26.43 -40.79
N THR A 467 -0.15 25.34 -41.54
CA THR A 467 -1.50 24.77 -41.65
C THR A 467 -2.01 24.44 -40.25
N ARG A 468 -3.14 25.01 -39.85
CA ARG A 468 -3.73 24.73 -38.53
C ARG A 468 -4.31 23.32 -38.47
N LEU A 469 -4.27 22.74 -37.28
CA LEU A 469 -5.01 21.52 -36.99
C LEU A 469 -6.38 21.85 -36.40
N GLN A 470 -7.35 21.03 -36.77
CA GLN A 470 -8.75 21.13 -36.36
C GLN A 470 -9.30 19.74 -36.06
N VAL A 471 -10.56 19.65 -35.66
CA VAL A 471 -11.34 18.41 -35.74
C VAL A 471 -12.29 18.40 -36.92
N TRP A 472 -12.40 17.24 -37.56
CA TRP A 472 -13.35 16.99 -38.64
C TRP A 472 -13.91 15.58 -38.53
N ASP A 473 -15.09 15.34 -39.12
CA ASP A 473 -15.69 14.01 -39.19
C ASP A 473 -14.65 12.99 -39.69
N CYS A 474 -14.60 11.83 -39.05
CA CYS A 474 -13.61 10.81 -39.36
C CYS A 474 -13.93 10.15 -40.69
N PHE A 475 -13.10 10.39 -41.72
CA PHE A 475 -13.19 9.71 -43.01
C PHE A 475 -11.90 8.96 -43.38
N GLY A 476 -10.88 9.00 -42.51
CA GLY A 476 -9.65 8.20 -42.64
C GLY A 476 -8.71 8.68 -43.75
N GLY A 477 -8.91 9.90 -44.27
CA GLY A 477 -8.03 10.51 -45.27
C GLY A 477 -6.61 10.72 -44.73
N ALA A 478 -5.65 10.88 -45.64
CA ALA A 478 -4.24 11.06 -45.27
C ALA A 478 -4.00 12.27 -44.35
N ASN A 479 -4.85 13.32 -44.43
CA ASN A 479 -4.80 14.50 -43.57
C ASN A 479 -5.36 14.28 -42.15
N GLN A 480 -5.84 13.07 -41.85
CA GLN A 480 -6.31 12.62 -40.53
C GLN A 480 -5.46 11.48 -39.94
N GLN A 481 -4.40 11.06 -40.63
CA GLN A 481 -3.54 9.95 -40.21
C GLN A 481 -2.27 10.47 -39.55
N TRP A 482 -1.98 9.97 -38.35
CA TRP A 482 -0.89 10.42 -37.49
C TRP A 482 -0.05 9.23 -37.03
N ASN A 483 1.25 9.27 -37.32
CA ASN A 483 2.20 8.36 -36.69
C ASN A 483 2.62 8.99 -35.35
N LEU A 484 2.15 8.37 -34.29
CA LEU A 484 2.43 8.76 -32.92
C LEU A 484 3.77 8.13 -32.47
N PRO A 485 4.53 8.76 -31.55
CA PRO A 485 5.85 8.28 -31.11
C PRO A 485 5.81 6.84 -30.60
N ALA A 486 6.88 6.06 -30.80
CA ALA A 486 6.90 4.63 -30.42
C ALA A 486 6.86 4.42 -28.90
#